data_AF-A0A7V9AM22-F1
#
_entry.id   AF-A0A7V9AM22-F1
#
_cell.length_a   1.000
_cell.length_b   1.000
_cell.length_c   1.000
_cell.angle_alpha   90.00
_cell.angle_beta   90.00
_cell.angle_gamma   90.00
#
_symmetry.space_group_name_H-M   'P 1'
#
loop_
_entity.id
_entity.type
_entity.pdbx_description
1 polymer ?
#
loop_
_entity_poly.entity_id
_entity_poly.type
_entity_poly.pdbx_seq_one_letter_code
_entity_poly.pdbx_strand_id
1 'polypeptide(L)'
;MEEAAPAGTSSGPNPVCEVGMRHPRDRHRMRPVEGHDHVWVCQRHSIYAQLVSEETAGALERGDAYPMHDGGAGLVVRQGDERQGGIILYYRAA
;
A
#
# COMPACT_ATOMS: atom_id res chain seq x y z
N MET A 1 21.53 21.54 -3.30
CA MET A 1 21.82 20.18 -3.80
C MET A 1 20.72 19.32 -3.23
N GLU A 2 19.55 19.31 -3.86
CA GLU A 2 18.44 18.44 -3.46
C GLU A 2 18.56 17.15 -4.28
N GLU A 3 19.05 16.11 -3.62
CA GLU A 3 19.10 14.76 -4.17
C GLU A 3 17.66 14.20 -4.16
N ALA A 4 17.02 14.22 -5.32
CA ALA A 4 15.78 13.50 -5.55
C ALA A 4 16.06 12.00 -5.35
N ALA A 5 15.53 11.44 -4.27
CA ALA A 5 15.61 10.00 -4.00
C ALA A 5 15.07 9.24 -5.24
N PRO A 6 15.79 8.23 -5.75
CA PRO A 6 15.32 7.48 -6.89
C PRO A 6 14.05 6.74 -6.50
N ALA A 7 12.97 6.97 -7.25
CA ALA A 7 11.71 6.24 -7.13
C ALA A 7 12.01 4.74 -7.04
N GLY A 8 11.85 4.21 -5.83
CA GLY A 8 12.05 2.82 -5.45
C GLY A 8 11.19 1.96 -6.35
N THR A 9 11.83 1.42 -7.38
CA THR A 9 11.25 0.37 -8.20
C THR A 9 11.16 -0.84 -7.29
N SER A 10 10.03 -1.00 -6.58
CA SER A 10 9.73 -2.26 -5.91
C SER A 10 9.94 -3.36 -6.93
N SER A 11 10.75 -4.37 -6.63
CA SER A 11 11.23 -5.41 -7.56
C SER A 11 10.15 -6.37 -8.09
N GLY A 12 8.95 -5.87 -8.41
CA GLY A 12 7.81 -6.62 -8.92
C GLY A 12 6.70 -5.71 -9.44
N PRO A 13 5.69 -6.27 -10.15
CA PRO A 13 4.58 -5.50 -10.68
C PRO A 13 3.80 -4.80 -9.57
N ASN A 14 3.21 -3.64 -9.86
CA ASN A 14 2.36 -2.93 -8.90
C ASN A 14 1.29 -3.86 -8.32
N PRO A 15 0.99 -3.76 -7.01
CA PRO A 15 -0.02 -4.59 -6.39
C PRO A 15 -1.39 -4.37 -7.03
N VAL A 16 -2.23 -5.40 -6.95
CA VAL A 16 -3.66 -5.29 -7.24
C VAL A 16 -4.35 -4.80 -5.97
N CYS A 17 -5.40 -4.01 -6.09
CA CYS A 17 -6.17 -3.62 -4.91
C CYS A 17 -6.80 -4.83 -4.22
N GLU A 18 -7.04 -4.71 -2.91
CA GLU A 18 -7.62 -5.78 -2.08
C GLU A 18 -8.94 -6.32 -2.65
N VAL A 19 -9.81 -5.45 -3.16
CA VAL A 19 -11.07 -5.82 -3.83
C VAL A 19 -10.79 -6.63 -5.10
N GLY A 20 -9.80 -6.23 -5.90
CA GLY A 20 -9.42 -6.90 -7.14
C GLY A 20 -8.76 -8.26 -6.92
N MET A 21 -8.24 -8.53 -5.74
CA MET A 21 -7.77 -9.87 -5.33
C MET A 21 -8.95 -10.81 -5.06
N ARG A 22 -10.05 -10.29 -4.50
CA ARG A 22 -11.26 -11.08 -4.21
C ARG A 22 -12.20 -11.21 -5.42
N HIS A 23 -12.25 -10.19 -6.26
CA HIS A 23 -13.20 -10.08 -7.36
C HIS A 23 -12.47 -9.91 -8.70
N PRO A 24 -12.35 -10.99 -9.51
CA PRO A 24 -11.58 -10.93 -10.75
C PRO A 24 -12.14 -9.93 -11.79
N ARG A 25 -13.43 -9.56 -11.68
CA ARG A 25 -14.06 -8.52 -12.52
C ARG A 25 -13.65 -7.09 -12.15
N ASP A 26 -13.20 -6.87 -10.92
CA ASP A 26 -12.77 -5.57 -10.38
C ASP A 26 -11.26 -5.55 -10.10
N ARG A 27 -10.52 -6.32 -10.89
CA ARG A 27 -9.06 -6.44 -10.79
C ARG A 27 -8.37 -5.19 -11.30
N HIS A 28 -8.18 -4.22 -10.42
CA HIS A 28 -7.47 -2.97 -10.72
C HIS A 28 -6.02 -3.04 -10.21
N ARG A 29 -5.05 -2.86 -11.13
CA ARG A 29 -3.67 -2.59 -10.75
C ARG A 29 -3.57 -1.21 -10.13
N MET A 30 -2.91 -1.12 -8.98
CA MET A 30 -2.71 0.14 -8.28
C MET A 30 -1.64 0.96 -9.01
N ARG A 31 -1.74 2.28 -8.88
CA ARG A 31 -0.77 3.23 -9.43
C ARG A 31 0.15 3.71 -8.31
N PRO A 32 1.45 3.92 -8.56
CA PRO A 32 2.32 4.52 -7.56
C PRO A 32 1.78 5.91 -7.18
N VAL A 33 1.90 6.26 -5.90
CA VAL A 33 1.60 7.61 -5.44
C VAL A 33 2.82 8.48 -5.70
N GLU A 34 2.63 9.62 -6.36
CA GLU A 34 3.72 10.54 -6.67
C GLU A 34 4.33 11.12 -5.40
N GLY A 35 5.65 11.14 -5.30
CA GLY A 35 6.38 11.64 -4.13
C GLY A 35 6.44 10.68 -2.94
N HIS A 36 5.89 9.46 -3.06
CA HIS A 36 5.90 8.46 -1.99
C HIS A 36 6.43 7.11 -2.48
N ASP A 37 7.59 6.73 -1.98
CA ASP A 37 8.22 5.44 -2.29
C ASP A 37 7.43 4.26 -1.72
N HIS A 38 7.28 3.22 -2.55
CA HIS A 38 6.57 2.00 -2.20
C HIS A 38 5.14 2.21 -1.69
N VAL A 39 4.48 3.27 -2.15
CA VAL A 39 3.06 3.53 -1.90
C VAL A 39 2.30 3.48 -3.22
N TRP A 40 1.16 2.80 -3.21
CA TRP A 40 0.26 2.70 -4.36
C TRP A 40 -1.16 3.05 -3.97
N VAL A 41 -1.93 3.53 -4.93
CA VAL A 41 -3.34 3.89 -4.80
C VAL A 41 -4.19 3.19 -5.85
N CYS A 42 -5.35 2.70 -5.42
CA CYS A 42 -6.44 2.29 -6.28
C CYS A 42 -7.48 3.42 -6.33
N GLN A 43 -7.43 4.23 -7.39
CA GLN A 43 -8.35 5.36 -7.56
C GLN A 43 -9.84 4.96 -7.57
N ARG A 44 -10.15 3.72 -7.97
CA ARG A 44 -11.53 3.24 -8.07
C ARG A 44 -12.15 2.80 -6.75
N HIS A 45 -11.34 2.32 -5.81
CA HIS A 45 -11.81 1.82 -4.52
C HIS A 45 -11.33 2.66 -3.34
N SER A 46 -10.57 3.72 -3.60
CA SER A 46 -9.97 4.59 -2.57
C SER A 46 -9.18 3.81 -1.51
N ILE A 47 -8.48 2.76 -1.96
CA ILE A 47 -7.60 1.92 -1.14
C ILE A 47 -6.16 2.24 -1.49
N TYR A 48 -5.33 2.33 -0.47
CA TYR A 48 -3.88 2.48 -0.58
C TYR A 48 -3.19 1.19 -0.19
N ALA A 49 -1.98 1.01 -0.71
CA ALA A 49 -1.10 -0.09 -0.38
C ALA A 49 0.28 0.50 -0.12
N GLN A 50 0.97 0.03 0.91
CA GLN A 50 2.35 0.43 1.20
C GLN A 50 3.17 -0.79 1.55
N LEU A 51 4.43 -0.83 1.10
CA LEU A 51 5.38 -1.82 1.59
C LEU A 51 5.88 -1.40 2.97
N VAL A 52 5.62 -2.23 3.98
CA VAL A 52 6.06 -2.02 5.37
C VAL A 52 6.90 -3.20 5.82
N SER A 53 7.69 -3.07 6.88
CA SER A 53 8.42 -4.21 7.44
C SER A 53 7.47 -5.30 7.94
N GLU A 54 7.95 -6.55 7.96
CA GLU A 54 7.20 -7.69 8.50
C GLU A 54 6.78 -7.45 9.97
N GLU A 55 7.66 -6.84 10.76
CA GLU A 55 7.37 -6.46 12.16
C GLU A 55 6.20 -5.47 12.26
N THR A 56 6.17 -4.46 11.38
CA THR A 56 5.08 -3.47 11.35
C THR A 56 3.77 -4.12 10.92
N ALA A 57 3.81 -4.95 9.87
CA ALA A 57 2.64 -5.67 9.41
C ALA A 57 2.11 -6.62 10.49
N GLY A 58 2.98 -7.40 11.13
CA GLY A 58 2.61 -8.36 12.18
C GLY A 58 2.03 -7.72 13.45
N ALA A 59 2.32 -6.44 13.69
CA ALA A 59 1.76 -5.68 14.81
C ALA A 59 0.38 -5.04 14.50
N LEU A 60 -0.06 -5.07 13.25
CA LEU A 60 -1.26 -4.37 12.79
C LEU A 60 -2.35 -5.35 12.34
N GLU A 61 -3.55 -5.20 12.90
CA GLU A 61 -4.73 -5.97 12.52
C GLU A 61 -5.70 -5.14 11.68
N ARG A 62 -6.66 -5.82 11.07
CA ARG A 62 -7.71 -5.15 10.30
C ARG A 62 -8.55 -4.25 11.23
N GLY A 63 -8.63 -2.97 10.88
CA GLY A 63 -9.35 -1.97 11.64
C GLY A 63 -8.47 -1.17 12.61
N ASP A 64 -7.20 -1.53 12.76
CA ASP A 64 -6.26 -0.70 13.52
C ASP A 64 -6.07 0.66 12.86
N ALA A 65 -5.80 1.66 13.69
CA ALA A 65 -5.41 2.99 13.24
C ALA A 65 -4.03 2.92 12.61
N TYR A 66 -3.92 3.44 11.38
CA TYR A 66 -2.66 3.51 10.66
C TYR A 66 -2.56 4.85 9.93
N PRO A 67 -1.49 5.65 10.16
CA PRO A 67 -1.35 6.93 9.48
C PRO A 67 -1.21 6.71 7.98
N MET A 68 -1.92 7.50 7.19
CA MET A 68 -1.72 7.53 5.75
C MET A 68 -0.36 8.11 5.40
N HIS A 69 0.09 7.86 4.16
CA HIS A 69 1.35 8.37 3.65
C HIS A 69 1.47 9.92 3.67
N ASP A 70 0.34 10.64 3.64
CA ASP A 70 0.26 12.10 3.76
C ASP A 70 0.14 12.59 5.23
N GLY A 71 0.09 11.68 6.20
CA GLY A 71 -0.12 11.99 7.63
C GLY A 71 -1.59 12.03 8.05
N GLY A 72 -2.54 11.85 7.13
CA GLY A 72 -3.96 11.71 7.44
C GLY A 72 -4.29 10.48 8.28
N ALA A 73 -5.48 10.48 8.90
CA ALA A 73 -5.97 9.33 9.64
C ALA A 73 -6.40 8.22 8.67
N GLY A 74 -5.84 7.03 8.85
CA GLY A 74 -6.20 5.85 8.09
C GLY A 74 -6.53 4.66 8.98
N LEU A 75 -7.10 3.65 8.35
CA LEU A 75 -7.41 2.36 8.95
C LEU A 75 -6.82 1.24 8.12
N VAL A 76 -6.22 0.26 8.80
CA VAL A 76 -5.73 -0.96 8.18
C VAL A 76 -6.92 -1.75 7.63
N VAL A 77 -6.84 -2.07 6.35
CA VAL A 77 -7.81 -2.95 5.69
C VAL A 77 -7.35 -4.40 5.82
N ARG A 78 -6.06 -4.66 5.56
CA ARG A 78 -5.51 -6.02 5.42
C ARG A 78 -3.99 -6.02 5.20
N GLN A 79 -3.33 -7.11 5.58
CA GLN A 79 -2.00 -7.49 5.10
C GLN A 79 -2.07 -8.32 3.80
N GLY A 80 -1.20 -7.99 2.85
CA GLY A 80 -1.13 -8.52 1.50
C GLY A 80 0.04 -9.48 1.29
N ASP A 81 0.47 -9.56 0.03
CA ASP A 81 1.63 -10.37 -0.36
C ASP A 81 2.92 -9.85 0.26
N GLU A 82 3.80 -10.78 0.62
CA GLU A 82 5.19 -10.52 0.96
C GLU A 82 5.98 -10.15 -0.30
N ARG A 83 6.89 -9.19 -0.17
CA ARG A 83 7.82 -8.77 -1.21
C ARG A 83 9.22 -8.66 -0.63
N GLN A 84 10.20 -8.58 -1.54
CA GLN A 84 11.58 -8.31 -1.16
C GLN A 84 11.65 -6.96 -0.41
N GLY A 85 11.86 -7.02 0.90
CA GLY A 85 11.90 -5.84 1.78
C GLY A 85 10.69 -5.63 2.68
N GLY A 86 9.65 -6.48 2.64
CA GLY A 86 8.54 -6.39 3.60
C GLY A 86 7.20 -6.95 3.12
N ILE A 87 6.12 -6.55 3.77
CA ILE A 87 4.74 -6.98 3.48
C ILE A 87 3.95 -5.80 2.93
N ILE A 88 3.10 -6.04 1.93
CA ILE A 88 2.17 -5.02 1.44
C ILE A 88 1.04 -4.84 2.47
N LEU A 89 0.95 -3.67 3.09
CA LEU A 89 -0.15 -3.28 3.96
C LEU A 89 -1.18 -2.49 3.16
N TYR A 90 -2.42 -2.96 3.15
CA TYR A 90 -3.55 -2.22 2.59
C TYR A 90 -4.22 -1.40 3.68
N TYR A 91 -4.45 -0.12 3.39
CA TYR A 91 -5.13 0.82 4.28
C TYR A 91 -6.02 1.78 3.48
N ARG A 92 -6.91 2.49 4.17
CA ARG A 92 -7.79 3.51 3.58
C ARG A 92 -7.96 4.67 4.54
N ALA A 93 -8.49 5.79 4.07
CA ALA A 93 -8.93 6.88 4.95
C ALA A 93 -9.96 6.38 5.98
N ALA A 94 -9.82 6.84 7.22
CA ALA A 94 -10.71 6.50 8.34
C ALA A 94 -12.13 7.06 8.16
#